data_AF-A0A955UZF4-F1
#
_entry.id   AF-A0A955UZF4-F1
#
_cell.length_a   1.000
_cell.length_b   1.000
_cell.length_c   1.000
_cell.angle_alpha   90.00
_cell.angle_beta   90.00
_cell.angle_gamma   90.00
#
_symmetry.space_group_name_H-M   'P 1'
#
loop_
_entity.id
_entity.type
_entity.pdbx_description
1 polymer ?
#
loop_
_entity_poly.entity_id
_entity_poly.type
_entity_poly.pdbx_seq_one_letter_code
_entity_poly.pdbx_strand_id
1 'polypeptide(L)'
;AQALFRRARAAAARVESAARMGGFDWARTRAWSEEANTSPGVWINLRGREAKGCVAPADYEDTRDAVIEALASWRLPGPGGAPVVRRALRREEVYRGRFVERAPDVVVELALVDGYGLSLVPTPWGDTPASARALSPEEWGGGRGRGMNGTHRRDGIWIDATAALDAAPAGLADAAPAIARAMRVAWHSDPHARGEAERVRRDYDADEDAIVAERLRALGYLE
;
A
#
# COMPACT_ATOMS: atom_id res chain seq x y z
N ALA A 1 -0.48 -0.31 31.61
CA ALA A 1 -0.09 0.29 30.30
C ALA A 1 -1.15 0.22 29.19
N GLN A 2 -1.74 -0.94 28.85
CA GLN A 2 -2.65 -1.10 27.69
C GLN A 2 -3.88 -0.17 27.64
N ALA A 3 -4.56 0.11 28.75
CA ALA A 3 -5.71 1.00 28.77
C ALA A 3 -5.32 2.47 28.47
N LEU A 4 -4.12 2.87 28.92
CA LEU A 4 -3.54 4.18 28.62
C LEU A 4 -3.13 4.26 27.15
N PHE A 5 -2.52 3.21 26.60
CA PHE A 5 -2.16 3.10 25.17
C PHE A 5 -3.40 3.14 24.27
N ARG A 6 -4.49 2.44 24.62
CA ARG A 6 -5.77 2.49 23.89
C ARG A 6 -6.38 3.89 23.90
N ARG A 7 -6.32 4.61 25.03
CA ARG A 7 -6.79 6.00 25.15
C ARG A 7 -5.91 6.98 24.37
N ALA A 8 -4.60 6.73 24.31
CA ALA A 8 -3.64 7.54 23.57
C ALA A 8 -3.64 7.25 22.06
N ARG A 9 -4.10 6.08 21.61
CA ARG A 9 -4.09 5.66 20.19
C ARG A 9 -4.83 6.64 19.28
N ALA A 10 -5.99 7.14 19.71
CA ALA A 10 -6.74 8.12 18.93
C ALA A 10 -5.99 9.46 18.80
N ALA A 11 -5.29 9.89 19.84
CA ALA A 11 -4.45 11.09 19.80
C ALA A 11 -3.22 10.86 18.91
N ALA A 12 -2.53 9.73 19.05
CA ALA A 12 -1.40 9.36 18.20
C ALA A 12 -1.79 9.30 16.72
N ALA A 13 -2.95 8.70 16.39
CA ALA A 13 -3.47 8.66 15.03
C ALA A 13 -3.78 10.06 14.48
N ARG A 14 -4.28 10.99 15.31
CA ARG A 14 -4.49 12.39 14.89
C ARG A 14 -3.17 13.10 14.62
N VAL A 15 -2.16 12.91 15.46
CA VAL A 15 -0.82 13.49 15.27
C VAL A 15 -0.18 12.93 13.98
N GLU A 16 -0.26 11.62 13.77
CA GLU A 16 0.23 10.98 12.54
C GLU A 16 -0.49 11.50 11.30
N SER A 17 -1.82 11.60 11.35
CA SER A 17 -2.62 12.15 10.25
C SER A 17 -2.27 13.61 9.97
N ALA A 18 -2.11 14.43 11.00
CA ALA A 18 -1.71 15.83 10.85
C ALA A 18 -0.30 15.95 10.25
N ALA A 19 0.66 15.11 10.65
CA ALA A 19 2.00 15.11 10.09
C ALA A 19 2.02 14.70 8.60
N ARG A 20 1.20 13.72 8.21
CA ARG A 20 1.16 13.21 6.84
C ARG A 20 0.33 14.05 5.88
N MET A 21 -0.74 14.66 6.37
CA MET A 21 -1.80 15.23 5.52
C MET A 21 -2.16 16.67 5.88
N GLY A 22 -1.53 17.23 6.92
CA GLY A 22 -1.91 18.52 7.49
C GLY A 22 -1.59 19.73 6.60
N GLY A 23 -0.67 19.59 5.64
CA GLY A 23 -0.34 20.67 4.72
C GLY A 23 -1.23 20.73 3.46
N PHE A 24 -2.18 19.81 3.29
CA PHE A 24 -3.17 19.92 2.21
C PHE A 24 -4.23 20.98 2.52
N ASP A 25 -4.43 21.91 1.57
CA ASP A 25 -5.68 22.68 1.49
C ASP A 25 -6.77 21.82 0.84
N TRP A 26 -7.44 21.01 1.66
CA TRP A 26 -8.47 20.07 1.21
C TRP A 26 -9.60 20.71 0.40
N ALA A 27 -9.90 22.00 0.59
CA ALA A 27 -10.92 22.67 -0.20
C ALA A 27 -10.48 22.90 -1.66
N ARG A 28 -9.18 22.89 -1.92
CA ARG A 28 -8.57 23.16 -3.24
C ARG A 28 -7.80 21.96 -3.80
N THR A 29 -7.47 20.97 -2.99
CA THR A 29 -6.83 19.72 -3.41
C THR A 29 -7.84 18.82 -4.13
N ARG A 30 -7.75 18.73 -5.46
CA ARG A 30 -8.62 17.88 -6.29
C ARG A 30 -8.26 16.41 -6.25
N ALA A 31 -6.99 16.08 -6.04
CA ALA A 31 -6.48 14.72 -5.97
C ALA A 31 -5.29 14.65 -5.00
N TRP A 32 -5.07 13.49 -4.39
CA TRP A 32 -4.06 13.27 -3.36
C TRP A 32 -3.53 11.83 -3.41
N SER A 33 -2.32 11.59 -2.93
CA SER A 33 -1.71 10.26 -2.84
C SER A 33 -1.30 10.00 -1.40
N GLU A 34 -1.37 8.74 -0.97
CA GLU A 34 -0.59 8.31 0.18
C GLU A 34 0.84 8.02 -0.28
N GLU A 35 1.83 8.41 0.52
CA GLU A 35 3.26 8.35 0.18
C GLU A 35 3.80 6.93 0.39
N ALA A 36 3.29 5.96 -0.38
CA ALA A 36 3.62 4.55 -0.22
C ALA A 36 4.15 3.93 -1.51
N ASN A 37 5.47 3.72 -1.59
CA ASN A 37 6.12 2.96 -2.67
C ASN A 37 5.54 1.56 -2.89
N THR A 38 4.98 0.94 -1.84
CA THR A 38 4.44 -0.41 -1.89
C THR A 38 3.06 -0.48 -2.54
N SER A 39 2.33 0.63 -2.60
CA SER A 39 1.01 0.72 -3.23
C SER A 39 0.76 2.16 -3.70
N PRO A 40 1.56 2.66 -4.66
CA PRO A 40 1.45 4.04 -5.09
C PRO A 40 0.15 4.21 -5.88
N GLY A 41 -0.67 5.17 -5.45
CA GLY A 41 -1.99 5.38 -6.01
C GLY A 41 -2.53 6.74 -5.64
N VAL A 42 -3.28 7.33 -6.56
CA VAL A 42 -3.90 8.64 -6.42
C VAL A 42 -5.40 8.48 -6.22
N TRP A 43 -5.91 9.21 -5.26
CA TRP A 43 -7.32 9.35 -4.93
C TRP A 43 -7.82 10.71 -5.39
N ILE A 44 -8.99 10.75 -6.01
CA ILE A 44 -9.74 11.96 -6.29
C ILE A 44 -10.44 12.39 -4.99
N ASN A 45 -10.35 13.66 -4.64
CA ASN A 45 -11.01 14.23 -3.46
C ASN A 45 -12.49 14.50 -3.77
N LEU A 46 -13.27 13.43 -3.89
CA LEU A 46 -14.63 13.38 -4.38
C LEU A 46 -15.65 13.74 -3.29
N ARG A 47 -16.58 14.63 -3.62
CA ARG A 47 -17.70 14.98 -2.72
C ARG A 47 -18.57 13.76 -2.43
N GLY A 48 -18.86 13.55 -1.16
CA GLY A 48 -19.69 12.44 -0.68
C GLY A 48 -18.92 11.14 -0.42
N ARG A 49 -17.66 11.04 -0.85
CA ARG A 49 -16.77 9.92 -0.53
C ARG A 49 -15.68 10.34 0.46
N GLU A 50 -14.99 11.44 0.19
CA GLU A 50 -14.01 12.02 1.10
C GLU A 50 -14.66 13.04 2.04
N ALA A 51 -14.24 13.06 3.31
CA ALA A 51 -14.82 13.93 4.35
C ALA A 51 -14.74 15.43 4.02
N LYS A 52 -13.74 15.83 3.22
CA LYS A 52 -13.55 17.20 2.72
C LYS A 52 -13.48 17.24 1.19
N GLY A 53 -14.23 16.35 0.52
CA GLY A 53 -14.31 16.26 -0.94
C GLY A 53 -14.63 17.61 -1.58
N CYS A 54 -13.83 18.02 -2.57
CA CYS A 54 -14.04 19.28 -3.30
C CYS A 54 -14.49 19.06 -4.75
N VAL A 55 -14.21 17.90 -5.35
CA VAL A 55 -14.58 17.52 -6.73
C VAL A 55 -16.03 17.03 -6.76
N ALA A 56 -16.85 17.57 -7.66
CA ALA A 56 -18.23 17.10 -7.81
C ALA A 56 -18.27 15.73 -8.53
N PRO A 57 -19.29 14.88 -8.28
CA PRO A 57 -19.42 13.60 -8.97
C PRO A 57 -19.43 13.70 -10.51
N ALA A 58 -19.99 14.78 -11.06
CA ALA A 58 -19.99 15.02 -12.50
C ALA A 58 -18.59 15.30 -13.08
N ASP A 59 -17.67 15.81 -12.27
CA ASP A 59 -16.30 16.18 -12.68
C ASP A 59 -15.29 15.06 -12.40
N TYR A 60 -15.75 13.90 -11.92
CA TYR A 60 -14.87 12.83 -11.44
C TYR A 60 -13.97 12.28 -12.54
N GLU A 61 -14.55 11.88 -13.68
CA GLU A 61 -13.78 11.30 -14.80
C GLU A 61 -12.83 12.33 -15.43
N ASP A 62 -13.30 13.58 -15.64
CA ASP A 62 -12.45 14.65 -16.17
C ASP A 62 -11.26 14.96 -15.25
N THR A 63 -11.48 14.94 -13.93
CA THR A 63 -10.41 15.12 -12.94
C THR A 63 -9.42 13.95 -13.00
N ARG A 64 -9.94 12.73 -13.10
CA ARG A 64 -9.14 11.50 -13.17
C ARG A 64 -8.27 11.47 -14.42
N ASP A 65 -8.81 11.85 -15.56
CA ASP A 65 -8.07 11.90 -16.83
C ASP A 65 -6.97 12.96 -16.79
N ALA A 66 -7.27 14.15 -16.23
CA ALA A 66 -6.25 15.18 -16.02
C ALA A 66 -5.11 14.71 -15.10
N VAL A 67 -5.42 13.93 -14.06
CA VAL A 67 -4.42 13.32 -13.17
C VAL A 67 -3.57 12.30 -13.94
N ILE A 68 -4.18 11.43 -14.73
CA ILE A 68 -3.45 10.43 -15.54
C ILE A 68 -2.51 11.12 -16.53
N GLU A 69 -2.97 12.17 -17.21
CA GLU A 69 -2.14 12.96 -18.13
C GLU A 69 -0.97 13.66 -17.43
N ALA A 70 -1.22 14.28 -16.28
CA ALA A 70 -0.19 14.91 -15.47
C ALA A 70 0.88 13.90 -15.02
N LEU A 71 0.47 12.71 -14.57
CA LEU A 71 1.39 11.64 -14.20
C LEU A 71 2.19 11.12 -15.41
N ALA A 72 1.54 10.95 -16.57
CA ALA A 72 2.19 10.47 -17.79
C ALA A 72 3.22 11.46 -18.36
N SER A 73 3.02 12.75 -18.14
CA SER A 73 3.95 13.82 -18.56
C SER A 73 5.02 14.15 -17.51
N TRP A 74 4.91 13.64 -16.28
CA TRP A 74 5.86 13.92 -15.21
C TRP A 74 7.26 13.37 -15.51
N ARG A 75 8.26 14.26 -15.50
CA ARG A 75 9.68 13.96 -15.71
C ARG A 75 10.52 14.39 -14.50
N LEU A 76 11.61 13.66 -14.27
CA LEU A 76 12.66 14.09 -13.35
C LEU A 76 13.31 15.40 -13.85
N PRO A 77 13.80 16.26 -12.94
CA PRO A 77 14.49 17.49 -13.32
C PRO A 77 15.80 17.19 -14.05
N GLY A 78 16.16 18.07 -14.99
CA GLY A 78 17.39 17.99 -15.78
C GLY A 78 17.14 17.83 -17.29
N PRO A 79 18.13 18.12 -18.15
CA PRO A 79 18.00 17.96 -19.59
C PRO A 79 17.68 16.50 -19.97
N GLY A 80 16.57 16.29 -20.69
CA GLY A 80 16.14 14.94 -21.10
C GLY A 80 15.67 14.04 -19.96
N GLY A 81 15.21 14.63 -18.85
CA GLY A 81 14.83 13.91 -17.63
C GLY A 81 13.94 12.69 -17.87
N ALA A 82 14.26 11.58 -17.19
CA ALA A 82 13.54 10.32 -17.30
C ALA A 82 12.09 10.45 -16.76
N PRO A 83 11.14 9.62 -17.24
CA PRO A 83 9.80 9.55 -16.68
C PRO A 83 9.84 9.20 -15.19
N VAL A 84 8.96 9.81 -14.39
CA VAL A 84 8.74 9.43 -12.98
C VAL A 84 7.77 8.27 -12.89
N VAL A 85 6.75 8.27 -13.74
CA VAL A 85 5.68 7.28 -13.79
C VAL A 85 5.82 6.48 -15.09
N ARG A 86 5.86 5.15 -14.97
CA ARG A 86 5.83 4.23 -16.10
C ARG A 86 4.42 4.09 -16.66
N ARG A 87 3.43 3.92 -15.79
CA ARG A 87 2.01 3.79 -16.13
C ARG A 87 1.17 4.43 -15.04
N ALA A 88 0.12 5.13 -15.44
CA ALA A 88 -0.98 5.53 -14.58
C ALA A 88 -2.23 4.84 -15.12
N LEU A 89 -2.85 3.98 -14.32
CA LEU A 89 -3.92 3.08 -14.75
C LEU A 89 -5.16 3.36 -13.94
N ARG A 90 -6.30 3.25 -14.60
CA ARG A 90 -7.58 3.24 -13.92
C ARG A 90 -7.69 1.96 -13.07
N ARG A 91 -8.25 2.06 -11.86
CA ARG A 91 -8.33 0.92 -10.92
C ARG A 91 -9.01 -0.32 -11.49
N GLU A 92 -10.00 -0.15 -12.34
CA GLU A 92 -10.75 -1.20 -13.04
C GLU A 92 -9.92 -1.94 -14.10
N GLU A 93 -8.82 -1.35 -14.56
CA GLU A 93 -7.85 -2.03 -15.42
C GLU A 93 -6.96 -3.00 -14.63
N VAL A 94 -6.79 -2.74 -13.33
CA VAL A 94 -5.86 -3.47 -12.45
C VAL A 94 -6.60 -4.47 -11.55
N TYR A 95 -7.69 -4.04 -10.94
CA TYR A 95 -8.42 -4.77 -9.92
C TYR A 95 -9.80 -5.20 -10.42
N ARG A 96 -10.29 -6.32 -9.89
CA ARG A 96 -11.62 -6.87 -10.16
C ARG A 96 -12.28 -7.34 -8.87
N GLY A 97 -13.61 -7.41 -8.87
CA GLY A 97 -14.41 -7.96 -7.77
C GLY A 97 -15.06 -6.90 -6.86
N ARG A 98 -15.74 -7.36 -5.82
CA ARG A 98 -16.65 -6.57 -4.96
C ARG A 98 -16.01 -5.40 -4.19
N PHE A 99 -14.69 -5.31 -4.19
CA PHE A 99 -13.94 -4.30 -3.44
C PHE A 99 -13.14 -3.35 -4.32
N VAL A 100 -13.32 -3.39 -5.65
CA VAL A 100 -12.61 -2.48 -6.58
C VAL A 100 -12.78 -1.01 -6.19
N GLU A 101 -13.97 -0.64 -5.72
CA GLU A 101 -14.27 0.72 -5.27
C GLU A 101 -13.44 1.20 -4.08
N ARG A 102 -12.76 0.28 -3.37
CA ARG A 102 -11.84 0.58 -2.26
C ARG A 102 -10.39 0.73 -2.71
N ALA A 103 -10.09 0.56 -3.99
CA ALA A 103 -8.76 0.84 -4.53
C ALA A 103 -8.63 2.34 -4.87
N PRO A 104 -7.39 2.88 -4.93
CA PRO A 104 -7.14 4.23 -5.42
C PRO A 104 -7.74 4.43 -6.81
N ASP A 105 -8.23 5.62 -7.13
CA ASP A 105 -8.85 5.90 -8.43
C ASP A 105 -7.87 5.76 -9.59
N VAL A 106 -6.60 6.09 -9.36
CA VAL A 106 -5.50 5.88 -10.30
C VAL A 106 -4.42 5.06 -9.61
N VAL A 107 -4.13 3.88 -10.16
CA VAL A 107 -3.02 3.03 -9.74
C VAL A 107 -1.77 3.47 -10.47
N VAL A 108 -0.71 3.76 -9.73
CA VAL A 108 0.54 4.27 -10.29
C VAL A 108 1.55 3.14 -10.36
N GLU A 109 2.28 3.07 -11.45
CA GLU A 109 3.49 2.26 -11.55
C GLU A 109 4.67 3.19 -11.79
N LEU A 110 5.56 3.30 -10.80
CA LEU A 110 6.74 4.15 -10.90
C LEU A 110 7.71 3.63 -11.95
N ALA A 111 8.35 4.56 -12.66
CA ALA A 111 9.41 4.24 -13.59
C ALA A 111 10.69 3.81 -12.86
N LEU A 112 11.55 3.14 -13.62
CA LEU A 112 12.90 2.82 -13.19
C LEU A 112 13.88 3.80 -13.84
N VAL A 113 14.90 4.18 -13.08
CA VAL A 113 16.06 4.91 -13.56
C VAL A 113 17.25 3.97 -13.46
N ASP A 114 17.83 3.58 -14.59
CA ASP A 114 18.94 2.63 -14.67
C ASP A 114 18.69 1.30 -13.93
N GLY A 115 17.43 0.85 -13.95
CA GLY A 115 17.00 -0.37 -13.27
C GLY A 115 16.66 -0.19 -11.79
N TYR A 116 16.85 0.99 -11.20
CA TYR A 116 16.53 1.29 -9.80
C TYR A 116 15.17 1.98 -9.66
N GLY A 117 14.45 1.65 -8.59
CA GLY A 117 13.14 2.25 -8.30
C GLY A 117 13.29 3.63 -7.67
N LEU A 118 12.39 4.55 -8.00
CA LEU A 118 12.30 5.85 -7.35
C LEU A 118 11.75 5.71 -5.92
N SER A 119 12.30 6.47 -4.97
CA SER A 119 11.79 6.52 -3.60
C SER A 119 10.81 7.67 -3.45
N LEU A 120 9.57 7.37 -3.03
CA LEU A 120 8.65 8.37 -2.54
C LEU A 120 9.01 8.66 -1.08
N VAL A 121 9.04 9.94 -0.75
CA VAL A 121 9.31 10.44 0.59
C VAL A 121 8.23 11.44 0.95
N PRO A 122 8.03 11.71 2.26
CA PRO A 122 7.06 12.68 2.67
C PRO A 122 7.27 14.05 2.07
N THR A 123 6.16 14.66 1.67
CA THR A 123 6.14 16.05 1.24
C THR A 123 6.62 16.90 2.41
N PRO A 124 7.73 17.64 2.26
CA PRO A 124 8.13 18.59 3.28
C PRO A 124 7.15 19.76 3.17
N TRP A 125 6.19 19.83 4.10
CA TRP A 125 5.07 20.80 4.14
C TRP A 125 5.50 22.27 4.35
N GLY A 126 6.61 22.72 3.75
CA GLY A 126 7.17 24.07 3.78
C GLY A 126 7.10 24.79 2.42
N ASP A 127 8.13 25.57 2.06
CA ASP A 127 8.26 26.26 0.77
C ASP A 127 8.00 25.32 -0.42
N THR A 128 7.52 25.86 -1.56
CA THR A 128 7.15 25.12 -2.78
C THR A 128 8.13 23.98 -3.08
N PRO A 129 7.82 22.74 -2.69
CA PRO A 129 8.81 21.70 -2.69
C PRO A 129 9.02 21.24 -4.13
N ALA A 130 10.29 21.04 -4.52
CA ALA A 130 10.58 20.38 -5.78
C ALA A 130 9.92 18.99 -5.76
N SER A 131 9.23 18.62 -6.85
CA SER A 131 8.54 17.34 -6.96
C SER A 131 9.48 16.13 -6.97
N ALA A 132 10.77 16.36 -7.19
CA ALA A 132 11.84 15.37 -7.08
C ALA A 132 13.13 16.03 -6.60
N ARG A 133 13.97 15.25 -5.91
CA ARG A 133 15.33 15.63 -5.51
C ARG A 133 16.22 14.38 -5.44
N ALA A 134 17.53 14.60 -5.48
CA ALA A 134 18.48 13.55 -5.13
C ALA A 134 18.46 13.30 -3.61
N LEU A 135 18.65 12.04 -3.21
CA LEU A 135 18.87 11.66 -1.82
C LEU A 135 20.35 11.86 -1.47
N SER A 136 20.63 12.42 -0.29
CA SER A 136 22.00 12.49 0.23
C SER A 136 22.48 11.10 0.70
N PRO A 137 23.80 10.86 0.82
CA PRO A 137 24.34 9.58 1.31
C PRO A 137 23.77 9.11 2.65
N GLU A 138 23.42 10.04 3.54
CA GLU A 138 22.84 9.77 4.85
C GLU A 138 21.40 9.20 4.76
N GLU A 139 20.72 9.43 3.64
CA GLU A 139 19.34 9.00 3.39
C GLU A 139 19.28 7.63 2.70
N TRP A 140 20.39 7.11 2.17
CA TRP A 140 20.42 5.86 1.42
C TRP A 140 20.05 4.62 2.26
N GLY A 141 20.24 4.70 3.59
CA GLY A 141 19.80 3.66 4.52
C GLY A 141 18.28 3.50 4.55
N GLY A 142 17.52 4.47 4.03
CA GLY A 142 16.07 4.50 4.05
C GLY A 142 15.51 4.61 5.47
N GLY A 143 14.23 4.26 5.60
CA GLY A 143 13.52 4.28 6.88
C GLY A 143 12.13 4.89 6.73
N ARG A 144 11.27 4.73 7.74
CA ARG A 144 9.93 5.31 7.70
C ARG A 144 10.02 6.82 7.48
N GLY A 145 9.46 7.29 6.38
CA GLY A 145 9.47 8.71 5.99
C GLY A 145 10.82 9.24 5.48
N ARG A 146 11.83 8.39 5.27
CA ARG A 146 13.14 8.78 4.72
C ARG A 146 13.48 8.07 3.40
N GLY A 147 12.53 7.30 2.89
CA GLY A 147 12.65 6.52 1.67
C GLY A 147 12.87 5.03 1.94
N MET A 148 13.05 4.26 0.87
CA MET A 148 13.19 2.82 0.94
C MET A 148 14.47 2.36 0.24
N ASN A 149 15.19 1.44 0.89
CA ASN A 149 16.37 0.75 0.35
C ASN A 149 16.02 -0.50 -0.47
N GLY A 150 14.72 -0.80 -0.64
CA GLY A 150 14.23 -1.92 -1.44
C GLY A 150 12.88 -1.59 -2.06
N THR A 151 12.61 -2.14 -3.25
CA THR A 151 11.32 -2.02 -3.93
C THR A 151 10.76 -3.39 -4.26
N HIS A 152 9.44 -3.56 -4.17
CA HIS A 152 8.81 -4.80 -4.59
C HIS A 152 8.84 -4.89 -6.12
N ARG A 153 9.24 -6.05 -6.63
CA ARG A 153 9.18 -6.38 -8.05
C ARG A 153 8.10 -7.42 -8.30
N ARG A 154 7.66 -7.51 -9.55
CA ARG A 154 6.71 -8.53 -9.99
C ARG A 154 7.32 -9.93 -9.90
N ASP A 155 8.60 -10.03 -10.23
CA ASP A 155 9.33 -11.28 -10.23
C ASP A 155 9.84 -11.57 -8.82
N GLY A 156 9.60 -12.79 -8.35
CA GLY A 156 10.02 -13.28 -7.04
C GLY A 156 10.93 -14.50 -7.16
N ILE A 157 11.41 -14.96 -6.02
CA ILE A 157 12.22 -16.17 -5.92
C ILE A 157 11.32 -17.28 -5.36
N TRP A 158 11.28 -18.42 -6.04
CA TRP A 158 10.65 -19.64 -5.52
C TRP A 158 11.74 -20.63 -5.13
N ILE A 159 11.65 -21.17 -3.90
CA ILE A 159 12.59 -22.17 -3.38
C ILE A 159 11.76 -23.35 -2.87
N ASP A 160 11.93 -24.50 -3.50
CA ASP A 160 11.39 -25.78 -3.03
C ASP A 160 12.56 -26.73 -2.74
N ALA A 161 12.89 -26.88 -1.46
CA ALA A 161 13.95 -27.79 -1.01
C ALA A 161 13.53 -29.26 -0.98
N THR A 162 12.23 -29.54 -1.12
CA THR A 162 11.67 -30.89 -1.05
C THR A 162 11.45 -31.52 -2.42
N ALA A 163 11.50 -30.70 -3.49
CA ALA A 163 11.09 -31.09 -4.84
C ALA A 163 9.68 -31.72 -4.84
N ALA A 164 8.78 -31.21 -3.99
CA ALA A 164 7.43 -31.71 -3.86
C ALA A 164 6.50 -31.20 -4.98
N LEU A 165 6.94 -30.19 -5.73
CA LEU A 165 6.25 -29.67 -6.91
C LEU A 165 7.08 -29.91 -8.17
N ASP A 166 6.41 -30.31 -9.26
CA ASP A 166 7.05 -30.52 -10.57
C ASP A 166 7.55 -29.22 -11.21
N ALA A 167 6.94 -28.09 -10.86
CA ALA A 167 7.30 -26.76 -11.37
C ALA A 167 6.95 -25.66 -10.36
N ALA A 168 7.66 -24.53 -10.48
CA ALA A 168 7.34 -23.33 -9.72
C ALA A 168 5.92 -22.81 -10.10
N PRO A 169 5.13 -22.36 -9.12
CA PRO A 169 3.85 -21.70 -9.40
C PRO A 169 4.04 -20.47 -10.29
N ALA A 170 3.10 -20.23 -11.22
CA ALA A 170 3.17 -19.11 -12.17
C ALA A 170 3.05 -17.74 -11.49
N GLY A 171 2.41 -17.67 -10.33
CA GLY A 171 2.34 -16.49 -9.49
C GLY A 171 2.08 -16.82 -8.02
N LEU A 172 2.17 -15.80 -7.17
CA LEU A 172 2.00 -15.95 -5.73
C LEU A 172 0.62 -16.53 -5.35
N ALA A 173 -0.43 -16.18 -6.10
CA ALA A 173 -1.78 -16.71 -5.89
C ALA A 173 -1.88 -18.23 -6.16
N ASP A 174 -1.00 -18.78 -7.00
CA ASP A 174 -0.97 -20.20 -7.36
C ASP A 174 -0.16 -21.04 -6.36
N ALA A 175 0.65 -20.39 -5.52
CA ALA A 175 1.51 -21.07 -4.56
C ALA A 175 0.71 -21.87 -3.53
N ALA A 176 -0.32 -21.26 -2.91
CA ALA A 176 -1.13 -21.96 -1.91
C ALA A 176 -1.91 -23.16 -2.48
N PRO A 177 -2.62 -23.05 -3.64
CA PRO A 177 -3.20 -24.21 -4.31
C PRO A 177 -2.18 -25.30 -4.65
N ALA A 178 -0.97 -24.94 -5.11
CA ALA A 178 0.07 -25.89 -5.44
C ALA A 178 0.57 -26.66 -4.21
N ILE A 179 0.88 -25.94 -3.13
CA ILE A 179 1.31 -26.53 -1.85
C ILE A 179 0.22 -27.44 -1.29
N ALA A 180 -1.06 -27.02 -1.33
CA ALA A 180 -2.18 -27.82 -0.84
C ALA A 180 -2.28 -29.18 -1.58
N ARG A 181 -2.09 -29.17 -2.91
CA ARG A 181 -2.03 -30.41 -3.71
C ARG A 181 -0.86 -31.31 -3.29
N ALA A 182 0.33 -30.75 -3.13
CA ALA A 182 1.51 -31.51 -2.70
C ALA A 182 1.31 -32.16 -1.32
N MET A 183 0.65 -31.43 -0.41
CA MET A 183 0.31 -31.90 0.93
C MET A 183 -0.92 -32.82 0.98
N ARG A 184 -1.62 -33.02 -0.13
CA ARG A 184 -2.89 -33.78 -0.22
C ARG A 184 -3.97 -33.24 0.72
N VAL A 185 -4.02 -31.93 0.94
CA VAL A 185 -5.08 -31.26 1.70
C VAL A 185 -6.09 -30.60 0.76
N ALA A 186 -7.36 -30.59 1.18
CA ALA A 186 -8.42 -29.96 0.41
C ALA A 186 -8.16 -28.46 0.23
N TRP A 187 -8.30 -27.98 -1.00
CA TRP A 187 -8.22 -26.57 -1.34
C TRP A 187 -9.54 -26.10 -1.95
N HIS A 188 -10.03 -24.96 -1.49
CA HIS A 188 -11.19 -24.30 -2.08
C HIS A 188 -10.72 -23.14 -2.92
N SER A 189 -10.99 -23.20 -4.22
CA SER A 189 -10.56 -22.23 -5.22
C SER A 189 -11.16 -20.84 -5.03
N ASP A 190 -12.30 -20.75 -4.35
CA ASP A 190 -12.90 -19.48 -3.98
C ASP A 190 -12.71 -19.23 -2.47
N PRO A 191 -11.73 -18.38 -2.07
CA PRO A 191 -11.54 -17.98 -0.67
C PRO A 191 -12.71 -17.15 -0.13
N HIS A 192 -13.62 -16.67 -0.99
CA HIS A 192 -14.86 -15.95 -0.66
C HIS A 192 -16.12 -16.83 -0.75
N ALA A 193 -16.07 -18.02 -1.37
CA ALA A 193 -17.15 -19.02 -1.33
C ALA A 193 -17.28 -19.71 0.02
N ARG A 194 -16.40 -19.42 0.97
CA ARG A 194 -16.73 -19.56 2.38
C ARG A 194 -17.83 -18.54 2.70
N GLY A 195 -19.04 -18.78 2.17
CA GLY A 195 -20.22 -18.00 2.48
C GLY A 195 -20.35 -18.02 3.98
N GLU A 196 -20.17 -16.84 4.60
CA GLU A 196 -20.25 -16.56 6.03
C GLU A 196 -20.13 -17.83 6.89
N ALA A 197 -19.04 -18.59 6.69
CA ALA A 197 -18.77 -19.71 7.56
C ALA A 197 -18.42 -19.00 8.84
N GLU A 198 -19.41 -18.89 9.71
CA GLU A 198 -19.35 -18.22 11.00
C GLU A 198 -18.01 -18.66 11.56
N ARG A 199 -17.03 -17.74 11.54
CA ARG A 199 -15.74 -18.03 12.13
C ARG A 199 -16.10 -18.07 13.59
N VAL A 200 -16.47 -19.26 14.08
CA VAL A 200 -16.77 -19.48 15.48
C VAL A 200 -15.51 -19.03 16.16
N ARG A 201 -15.63 -17.90 16.83
CA ARG A 201 -14.56 -17.37 17.64
C ARG A 201 -14.30 -18.47 18.66
N ARG A 202 -13.23 -19.22 18.46
CA ARG A 202 -12.76 -20.17 19.44
C ARG A 202 -12.11 -19.32 20.53
N ASP A 203 -12.77 -19.24 21.66
CA ASP A 203 -12.10 -18.75 22.85
C ASP A 203 -11.00 -19.76 23.21
N TYR A 204 -9.82 -19.23 23.52
CA TYR A 204 -8.69 -20.04 23.94
C TYR A 204 -8.99 -20.64 25.32
N ASP A 205 -8.49 -21.85 25.56
CA ASP A 205 -8.44 -22.36 26.93
C ASP A 205 -7.33 -21.66 27.74
N ALA A 206 -7.29 -21.91 29.05
CA ALA A 206 -6.35 -21.24 29.96
C ALA A 206 -4.87 -21.51 29.60
N ASP A 207 -4.57 -22.68 29.03
CA ASP A 207 -3.21 -23.06 28.65
C ASP A 207 -2.80 -22.37 27.35
N GLU A 208 -3.69 -22.35 26.36
CA GLU A 208 -3.53 -21.61 25.11
C GLU A 208 -3.35 -20.10 25.37
N ASP A 209 -4.15 -19.52 26.28
CA ASP A 209 -4.02 -18.12 26.70
C ASP A 209 -2.68 -17.85 27.40
N ALA A 210 -2.19 -18.77 28.24
CA ALA A 210 -0.89 -18.64 28.89
C ALA A 210 0.26 -18.65 27.87
N ILE A 211 0.19 -19.51 26.85
CA ILE A 211 1.17 -19.57 25.76
C ILE A 211 1.16 -18.28 24.93
N VAL A 212 -0.03 -17.78 24.58
CA VAL A 212 -0.16 -16.51 23.85
C VAL A 212 0.40 -15.36 24.68
N ALA A 213 0.09 -15.31 25.98
CA ALA A 213 0.58 -14.28 26.88
C ALA A 213 2.11 -14.31 27.01
N GLU A 214 2.73 -15.49 27.13
CA GLU A 214 4.18 -15.64 27.15
C GLU A 214 4.83 -15.13 25.86
N ARG A 215 4.30 -15.52 24.69
CA ARG A 215 4.80 -15.02 23.39
C ARG A 215 4.66 -13.51 23.28
N LEU A 216 3.56 -12.95 23.74
CA LEU A 216 3.34 -11.51 23.73
C LEU A 216 4.29 -10.78 24.70
N ARG A 217 4.62 -11.34 25.87
CA ARG A 217 5.68 -10.81 26.75
C ARG A 217 7.04 -10.85 26.09
N ALA A 218 7.41 -11.97 25.47
CA ALA A 218 8.68 -12.11 24.75
C ALA A 218 8.81 -11.12 23.58
N LEU A 219 7.70 -10.77 22.94
CA LEU A 219 7.62 -9.76 21.89
C LEU A 219 7.44 -8.31 22.42
N GLY A 220 7.37 -8.11 23.75
CA GLY A 220 7.27 -6.81 24.40
C GLY A 220 5.87 -6.15 24.37
N TYR A 221 4.82 -6.92 24.08
CA TYR A 221 3.44 -6.44 24.04
C TYR A 221 2.70 -6.54 25.39
N LEU A 222 3.23 -7.33 26.31
CA LEU A 222 2.74 -7.48 27.68
C LEU A 222 3.93 -7.30 28.64
N GLU A 223 3.65 -6.71 29.81
CA GLU A 223 4.59 -6.64 30.94
C GLU A 223 4.64 -7.98 31.69
#